data_AF-A0A2T0WV55-F1
#
_entry.id   AF-A0A2T0WV55-F1
#
_cell.length_a   1.000
_cell.length_b   1.000
_cell.length_c   1.000
_cell.angle_alpha   90.00
_cell.angle_beta   90.00
_cell.angle_gamma   90.00
#
_symmetry.space_group_name_H-M   'P 1'
#
loop_
_entity.id
_entity.type
_entity.pdbx_description
1 polymer ?
#
loop_
_entity_poly.entity_id
_entity_poly.type
_entity_poly.pdbx_seq_one_letter_code
_entity_poly.pdbx_strand_id
1 'polypeptide(L)'
;MKNFEKNYIGKGKKIQNLDIVRVTISKAKLEELIANDLVKYGDNEYLVFEVAALKEEDDYKRTHTAYISKKVEEEKKPSKRKTAKA
;
A
#
# COMPACT_ATOMS: atom_id res chain seq x y z
N MET A 1 -9.97 -9.64 13.61
CA MET A 1 -8.77 -8.81 13.41
C MET A 1 -9.07 -7.90 12.23
N LYS A 2 -8.76 -6.59 12.28
CA LYS A 2 -8.95 -5.72 11.11
C LYS A 2 -7.93 -6.17 10.06
N ASN A 3 -8.39 -6.66 8.91
CA ASN A 3 -7.50 -7.07 7.83
C ASN A 3 -6.98 -5.81 7.13
N PHE A 4 -5.66 -5.61 7.15
CA PHE A 4 -5.01 -4.58 6.38
C PHE A 4 -4.31 -5.23 5.19
N GLU A 5 -4.61 -4.75 3.99
CA GLU A 5 -3.99 -5.21 2.76
C GLU A 5 -2.83 -4.27 2.40
N LYS A 6 -1.67 -4.85 2.12
CA LYS A 6 -0.47 -4.11 1.71
C LYS A 6 -0.45 -3.99 0.19
N ASN A 7 -0.80 -2.80 -0.29
CA ASN A 7 -0.79 -2.49 -1.71
C ASN A 7 0.58 -1.95 -2.11
N TYR A 8 1.24 -2.61 -3.05
CA TYR A 8 2.51 -2.16 -3.59
C TYR A 8 2.35 -0.84 -4.37
N ILE A 9 3.24 0.11 -4.13
CA ILE A 9 3.21 1.43 -4.80
C ILE A 9 4.52 1.80 -5.49
N GLY A 10 5.64 1.15 -5.17
CA GLY A 10 6.93 1.47 -5.77
C GLY A 10 8.10 0.74 -5.15
N LYS A 11 9.29 1.01 -5.67
CA LYS A 11 10.55 0.48 -5.15
C LYS A 11 11.49 1.62 -4.81
N GLY A 12 12.42 1.36 -3.91
CA GLY A 12 13.43 2.31 -3.52
C GLY A 12 14.83 1.72 -3.44
N LYS A 13 15.81 2.62 -3.47
CA LYS A 13 17.23 2.27 -3.30
C LYS A 13 17.80 3.11 -2.16
N LYS A 14 18.49 2.45 -1.23
CA LYS A 14 19.28 3.13 -0.22
C LYS A 14 20.44 3.86 -0.89
N ILE A 15 20.58 5.14 -0.60
CA ILE A 15 21.71 5.94 -1.09
C ILE A 15 22.93 5.56 -0.26
N GLN A 16 24.03 5.23 -0.93
CA GLN A 16 25.26 4.82 -0.26
C GLN A 16 25.73 5.92 0.70
N ASN A 17 26.21 5.50 1.88
CA ASN A 17 26.75 6.36 2.93
C ASN A 17 25.77 7.34 3.57
N LEU A 18 24.48 7.26 3.25
CA LEU A 18 23.42 8.09 3.84
C LEU A 18 22.28 7.21 4.36
N ASP A 19 21.59 7.66 5.40
CA ASP A 19 20.37 7.01 5.86
C ASP A 19 19.15 7.54 5.10
N ILE A 20 19.24 7.45 3.76
CA ILE A 20 18.22 7.93 2.84
C ILE A 20 17.82 6.78 1.92
N VAL A 21 16.51 6.54 1.82
CA VAL A 21 15.93 5.65 0.80
C VAL A 21 15.24 6.50 -0.25
N ARG A 22 15.77 6.45 -1.49
CA ARG A 22 15.14 7.10 -2.63
C ARG A 22 14.09 6.18 -3.21
N VAL A 23 12.82 6.56 -3.11
CA VAL A 23 11.67 5.80 -3.64
C VAL A 23 11.23 6.41 -4.97
N THR A 24 10.92 5.55 -5.94
CA THR A 24 10.33 5.96 -7.22
C THR A 24 8.91 5.43 -7.32
N ILE A 25 7.95 6.33 -7.54
CA ILE A 25 6.54 6.03 -7.80
C ILE A 25 6.21 6.57 -9.19
N SER A 26 5.52 5.78 -10.01
CA SER A 26 5.13 6.25 -11.35
C SER A 26 4.08 7.35 -11.25
N LYS A 27 4.06 8.27 -12.21
CA LYS A 27 3.07 9.36 -12.25
C LYS A 27 1.62 8.84 -12.18
N ALA A 28 1.29 7.85 -13.02
CA ALA A 28 -0.05 7.25 -13.04
C ALA A 28 -0.44 6.66 -11.68
N LYS A 29 0.50 5.99 -10.99
CA LYS A 29 0.23 5.46 -9.66
C LYS A 29 0.06 6.59 -8.65
N LEU A 30 0.90 7.62 -8.70
CA LEU A 30 0.79 8.78 -7.81
C LEU A 30 -0.57 9.47 -7.94
N GLU A 31 -1.09 9.65 -9.16
CA GLU A 31 -2.41 10.23 -9.41
C GLU A 31 -3.53 9.35 -8.81
N GLU A 32 -3.47 8.03 -8.98
CA GLU A 32 -4.40 7.08 -8.36
C GLU A 32 -4.39 7.18 -6.83
N LEU A 33 -3.20 7.31 -6.24
CA LEU A 33 -3.02 7.42 -4.79
C LEU A 33 -3.55 8.74 -4.24
N ILE A 34 -3.32 9.86 -4.95
CA ILE A 34 -3.86 11.17 -4.57
C ILE A 34 -5.39 11.15 -4.63
N ALA A 35 -5.98 10.45 -5.59
CA ALA A 35 -7.43 10.38 -5.73
C ALA A 35 -8.11 9.49 -4.67
N ASN A 36 -7.46 8.41 -4.20
CA ASN A 36 -8.14 7.36 -3.45
C ASN A 36 -7.54 7.04 -2.08
N ASP A 37 -6.30 7.46 -1.80
CA ASP A 37 -5.48 6.92 -0.70
C ASP A 37 -4.91 7.98 0.24
N LEU A 38 -5.42 9.22 0.18
CA LEU A 38 -5.05 10.25 1.11
C LEU A 38 -5.74 10.05 2.46
N VAL A 39 -4.97 10.25 3.52
CA VAL A 39 -5.44 10.21 4.91
C VAL A 39 -5.58 11.63 5.41
N LYS A 40 -6.74 11.96 5.97
CA LYS A 40 -7.01 13.25 6.60
C LYS A 40 -6.46 13.29 8.03
N TYR A 41 -5.63 14.29 8.32
CA TYR A 41 -5.25 14.66 9.68
C TYR A 41 -5.53 16.15 9.88
N GLY A 42 -6.57 16.46 10.66
CA GLY A 42 -7.09 17.83 10.77
C GLY A 42 -7.64 18.32 9.44
N ASP A 43 -7.20 19.50 9.01
CA ASP A 43 -7.62 20.13 7.76
C ASP A 43 -6.74 19.74 6.55
N ASN A 44 -5.74 18.88 6.77
CA ASN A 44 -4.75 18.51 5.76
C ASN A 44 -4.91 17.04 5.32
N GLU A 45 -4.55 16.80 4.07
CA GLU A 45 -4.53 15.47 3.44
C GLU A 45 -3.09 15.01 3.22
N TYR A 46 -2.83 13.74 3.53
CA TYR A 46 -1.49 13.18 3.51
C TYR A 46 -1.46 11.83 2.79
N LEU A 47 -0.46 11.64 1.93
CA LEU A 47 -0.10 10.32 1.44
C LEU A 47 0.82 9.64 2.45
N VAL A 48 0.34 8.58 3.10
CA VAL A 48 1.12 7.82 4.08
C VAL A 48 1.45 6.45 3.50
N PHE A 49 2.73 6.11 3.46
CA PHE A 49 3.20 4.81 2.96
C PHE A 49 4.36 4.28 3.79
N GLU A 50 4.51 2.97 3.80
CA GLU A 50 5.57 2.23 4.46
C GLU A 50 6.68 1.91 3.46
N VAL A 51 7.93 1.92 3.90
CA VAL A 51 9.07 1.46 3.12
C VAL A 51 9.72 0.29 3.86
N ALA A 52 9.80 -0.86 3.22
CA ALA A 52 10.38 -2.08 3.77
C ALA A 52 11.65 -2.48 3.00
N ALA A 53 12.68 -2.92 3.72
CA ALA A 53 13.87 -3.50 3.10
C ALA A 53 13.54 -4.85 2.45
N LEU A 54 14.15 -5.11 1.29
CA LEU A 54 14.11 -6.42 0.65
C LEU A 54 15.15 -7.35 1.29
N LYS A 55 14.89 -8.66 1.25
CA LYS A 55 15.86 -9.66 1.70
C LYS A 55 17.11 -9.70 0.81
N GLU A 56 16.89 -9.57 -0.49
CA GLU A 56 17.92 -9.52 -1.53
C GLU A 56 17.60 -8.37 -2.48
N GLU A 57 18.62 -7.82 -3.13
CA GLU A 57 18.41 -6.81 -4.16
C GLU A 57 17.62 -7.39 -5.34
N ASP A 58 16.77 -6.56 -5.96
CA ASP A 58 16.16 -6.95 -7.23
C ASP A 58 17.14 -6.85 -8.40
N ASP A 59 16.74 -7.31 -9.59
CA ASP A 59 17.56 -7.28 -10.81
C ASP A 59 18.01 -5.86 -11.21
N TYR A 60 17.36 -4.83 -10.65
CA TYR A 60 17.65 -3.41 -10.88
C TYR A 60 18.41 -2.77 -9.71
N LYS A 61 18.97 -3.58 -8.79
CA LYS A 61 19.74 -3.16 -7.62
C LYS A 61 18.95 -2.26 -6.67
N ARG A 62 17.64 -2.49 -6.55
CA ARG A 62 16.78 -1.80 -5.58
C ARG A 62 16.74 -2.61 -4.31
N THR A 63 16.83 -1.91 -3.18
CA THR A 63 16.98 -2.54 -1.85
C THR A 63 15.71 -2.45 -1.01
N HIS A 64 14.73 -1.66 -1.44
CA HIS A 64 13.51 -1.39 -0.66
C HIS A 64 12.25 -1.47 -1.53
N THR A 65 11.13 -1.72 -0.88
CA THR A 65 9.78 -1.70 -1.47
C THR A 65 8.87 -0.79 -0.67
N ALA A 66 8.02 -0.05 -1.36
CA ALA A 66 7.05 0.85 -0.75
C ALA A 66 5.62 0.30 -0.88
N TYR A 67 4.84 0.42 0.21
CA TYR A 67 3.48 -0.09 0.32
C TYR A 67 2.53 0.91 0.98
N ILE A 68 1.25 0.83 0.66
CA ILE A 68 0.17 1.45 1.44
C ILE A 68 -0.64 0.36 2.12
N SER A 69 -0.89 0.54 3.41
CA SER A 69 -1.72 -0.35 4.22
C SER A 69 -3.17 0.15 4.16
N LYS A 70 -4.03 -0.51 3.35
CA LYS A 70 -5.46 -0.19 3.31
C LYS A 70 -6.24 -1.10 4.25
N LYS A 71 -7.22 -0.55 4.96
CA LYS A 71 -8.14 -1.35 5.77
C LYS A 71 -9.18 -1.98 4.85
N VAL A 72 -9.23 -3.31 4.80
CA VAL A 72 -10.27 -4.02 4.06
C VAL A 72 -11.53 -4.04 4.91
N GLU A 73 -12.59 -3.40 4.44
CA GLU A 73 -13.92 -3.65 5.00
C GLU A 73 -14.40 -5.00 4.48
N GLU A 74 -14.75 -5.91 5.39
CA GLU A 74 -15.35 -7.19 4.99
C GLU A 74 -16.69 -6.90 4.31
N GLU A 75 -16.74 -7.08 2.99
CA GLU A 75 -18.02 -7.21 2.30
C GLU A 75 -18.79 -8.37 2.95
N LYS A 76 -19.86 -8.02 3.68
CA LYS A 76 -20.80 -9.00 4.20
C LYS A 76 -21.41 -9.74 3.00
N LYS A 77 -20.85 -10.92 2.67
CA LYS A 77 -21.47 -11.83 1.70
C LYS A 77 -22.93 -12.04 2.10
N PRO A 78 -23.91 -11.87 1.18
CA PRO A 78 -25.29 -12.12 1.49
C PRO A 78 -25.45 -13.60 1.87
N SER A 79 -25.88 -13.83 3.11
CA SER A 79 -26.25 -15.15 3.62
C SER A 79 -27.29 -15.77 2.68
N LYS A 80 -26.90 -16.80 1.93
CA LYS A 80 -27.85 -17.64 1.20
C LYS A 80 -28.77 -18.30 2.22
N ARG A 81 -29.97 -17.74 2.41
CA ARG A 81 -31.09 -18.44 3.07
C ARG A 81 -31.30 -19.76 2.34
N LYS A 82 -30.97 -20.87 3.00
CA LYS A 82 -31.41 -22.20 2.57
C LYS A 82 -32.93 -22.21 2.63
N THR A 83 -33.59 -22.24 1.47
CA THR A 83 -35.00 -22.60 1.37
C THR A 83 -35.15 -24.03 1.88
N ALA A 84 -35.93 -24.19 2.95
CA ALA A 84 -36.39 -25.49 3.41
C ALA A 84 -37.24 -26.11 2.31
N LYS A 85 -36.92 -27.35 1.94
CA LYS A 85 -37.63 -28.14 0.93
C LYS A 85 -38.97 -28.58 1.54
N ALA A 86 -40.06 -28.29 0.83
CA ALA A 86 -41.40 -28.83 1.09
C ALA A 86 -41.48 -30.31 0.68
#